data_AF-A0AA89WJU8-F1
#
_entry.id   AF-A0AA89WJU8-F1
#
_cell.length_a   1.000
_cell.length_b   1.000
_cell.length_c   1.000
_cell.angle_alpha   90.00
_cell.angle_beta   90.00
_cell.angle_gamma   90.00
#
_symmetry.space_group_name_H-M   'P 1'
#
loop_
_entity.id
_entity.type
_entity.pdbx_description
1 polymer ?
#
loop_
_entity_poly.entity_id
_entity_poly.type
_entity_poly.pdbx_seq_one_letter_code
_entity_poly.pdbx_strand_id
1 'polypeptide(L)'
;MPCAAPLRLRRGWPDLRQPCVEGRRLRQRARRPERPQQPWRAGRAGGTQDPRRRRHADRAGGDHSIPIPILRAYEGRGPITLIHIDAHLDWRDEINGVRDGLSSPIRRASEMEHVGEIFQIGLRAQGSGRQTDFQAAVDYGAHLITAYEVHDNGMQSVLDWIPDNGNYYLTIDADGLDPSIMPGVAGPALGGVTYVQMRKLIHGLVNKGKVVGMDIVEITPTTDVNNISCITAGRLIVNLIGAAVRADYFDAPPL
;
A
#
# COMPACT_ATOMS: atom_id res chain seq x y z
N MET A 1 -10.76 19.43 -52.41
CA MET A 1 -11.24 19.70 -51.04
C MET A 1 -10.83 18.53 -50.15
N PRO A 2 -9.80 18.65 -49.30
CA PRO A 2 -9.45 17.56 -48.38
C PRO A 2 -10.28 17.67 -47.09
N CYS A 3 -10.92 16.55 -46.74
CA CYS A 3 -11.73 16.37 -45.55
C CYS A 3 -10.82 16.27 -44.30
N ALA A 4 -11.27 16.90 -43.21
CA ALA A 4 -10.51 17.24 -42.02
C ALA A 4 -10.14 16.03 -41.13
N ALA A 5 -8.99 16.14 -40.46
CA ALA A 5 -8.56 15.27 -39.37
C ALA A 5 -9.44 15.44 -38.12
N PRO A 6 -9.62 14.39 -37.28
CA PRO A 6 -10.42 14.52 -36.07
C PRO A 6 -9.68 15.27 -34.95
N LEU A 7 -10.39 16.23 -34.36
CA LEU A 7 -10.01 16.99 -33.17
C LEU A 7 -9.63 16.06 -32.00
N ARG A 8 -8.40 16.19 -31.50
CA ARG A 8 -8.03 15.72 -30.15
C ARG A 8 -8.68 16.64 -29.11
N LEU A 9 -9.76 16.19 -28.49
CA LEU A 9 -10.29 16.82 -27.28
C LEU A 9 -9.37 16.49 -26.10
N ARG A 10 -8.45 17.43 -25.80
CA ARG A 10 -7.77 17.49 -24.50
C ARG A 10 -8.76 18.01 -23.46
N ARG A 11 -9.13 17.15 -22.51
CA ARG A 11 -9.59 17.51 -21.15
C ARG A 11 -8.68 16.69 -20.24
N GLY A 12 -7.91 17.19 -19.27
CA GLY A 12 -7.90 18.47 -18.56
C GLY A 12 -7.61 18.12 -17.09
N TRP A 13 -6.38 17.69 -16.79
CA TRP A 13 -5.86 17.62 -15.41
C TRP A 13 -5.26 19.00 -15.06
N PRO A 14 -5.37 19.49 -13.81
CA PRO A 14 -4.75 20.75 -13.44
C PRO A 14 -3.22 20.66 -13.55
N ASP A 15 -2.64 21.69 -14.16
CA ASP A 15 -1.21 21.85 -14.37
C ASP A 15 -0.50 22.14 -13.04
N LEU A 16 0.06 21.10 -12.40
CA LEU A 16 0.94 21.22 -11.24
C LEU A 16 2.42 21.09 -11.65
N ARG A 17 2.81 21.73 -12.78
CA ARG A 17 4.23 21.98 -13.06
C ARG A 17 4.72 23.17 -12.24
N GLN A 18 5.07 22.94 -10.98
CA GLN A 18 6.13 23.71 -10.33
C GLN A 18 7.14 22.74 -9.70
N PRO A 19 8.43 22.83 -10.06
CA PRO A 19 9.47 22.09 -9.36
C PRO A 19 9.71 22.77 -8.00
N CYS A 20 9.43 22.07 -6.90
CA CYS A 20 9.89 22.47 -5.56
C CYS A 20 11.40 22.23 -5.46
N VAL A 21 12.19 23.16 -5.99
CA VAL A 21 13.62 23.29 -5.69
C VAL A 21 13.76 24.49 -4.77
N GLU A 22 13.87 24.24 -3.47
CA GLU A 22 14.68 24.95 -2.46
C GLU A 22 14.08 24.80 -1.06
N GLY A 23 14.85 24.24 -0.13
CA GLY A 23 14.46 24.23 1.28
C GLY A 23 15.07 23.14 2.16
N ARG A 24 16.32 22.72 1.96
CA ARG A 24 17.05 21.96 3.00
C ARG A 24 17.28 22.87 4.22
N ARG A 25 16.37 22.83 5.20
CA ARG A 25 16.63 23.32 6.55
C ARG A 25 16.78 22.13 7.50
N LEU A 26 18.03 21.88 7.88
CA LEU A 26 18.42 21.05 9.01
C LEU A 26 17.61 21.47 10.25
N ARG A 27 16.72 20.60 10.75
CA ARG A 27 16.03 20.82 12.01
C ARG A 27 16.88 20.27 13.16
N GLN A 28 17.37 21.17 14.01
CA GLN A 28 18.01 20.85 15.28
C GLN A 28 16.97 20.23 16.24
N ARG A 29 17.30 19.07 16.82
CA ARG A 29 16.44 18.31 17.74
C ARG A 29 16.35 18.98 19.12
N ALA A 30 15.14 19.20 19.60
CA ALA A 30 14.88 19.45 21.02
C ALA A 30 14.79 18.12 21.79
N ARG A 31 15.53 17.99 22.90
CA ARG A 31 15.54 16.81 23.78
C ARG A 31 14.19 16.62 24.47
N ARG A 32 13.65 15.40 24.47
CA ARG A 32 12.50 14.99 25.32
C ARG A 32 13.00 14.33 26.62
N PRO A 33 12.28 14.48 27.75
CA PRO A 33 12.64 13.83 29.01
C PRO A 33 12.14 12.39 29.07
N GLU A 34 12.94 11.52 29.70
CA GLU A 34 12.63 10.12 29.98
C GLU A 34 11.56 9.99 31.08
N ARG A 35 10.70 8.95 30.97
CA ARG A 35 9.84 8.47 32.06
C ARG A 35 9.79 6.93 32.10
N PRO A 36 9.54 6.35 33.29
CA PRO A 36 10.04 5.02 33.65
C PRO A 36 9.12 3.88 33.22
N GLN A 37 9.74 2.75 32.88
CA GLN A 37 9.09 1.48 32.57
C GLN A 37 8.46 0.85 33.83
N GLN A 38 7.21 0.40 33.73
CA GLN A 38 6.61 -0.51 34.71
C GLN A 38 6.40 -1.90 34.07
N PRO A 39 6.74 -3.01 34.78
CA PRO A 39 6.63 -4.35 34.23
C PRO A 39 5.22 -4.91 34.31
N TRP A 40 4.79 -5.54 33.20
CA TRP A 40 3.54 -6.28 33.08
C TRP A 40 3.49 -7.50 34.02
N ARG A 41 2.40 -7.65 34.79
CA ARG A 41 2.07 -8.88 35.54
C ARG A 41 0.99 -9.66 34.78
N ALA A 42 1.29 -10.89 34.39
CA ALA A 42 0.33 -11.81 33.79
C ALA A 42 -0.54 -12.49 34.87
N GLY A 43 -1.85 -12.24 34.85
CA GLY A 43 -2.84 -12.98 35.64
C GLY A 43 -3.33 -14.22 34.89
N ARG A 44 -3.30 -15.39 35.54
CA ARG A 44 -3.89 -16.64 35.06
C ARG A 44 -5.31 -16.81 35.59
N ALA A 45 -6.24 -17.13 34.70
CA ALA A 45 -7.42 -17.98 34.90
C ALA A 45 -7.92 -18.31 33.47
N GLY A 46 -8.18 -19.53 33.02
CA GLY A 46 -8.73 -20.71 33.69
C GLY A 46 -9.98 -21.12 32.88
N GLY A 47 -9.79 -21.87 31.79
CA GLY A 47 -10.88 -22.32 30.91
C GLY A 47 -10.41 -23.46 30.02
N THR A 48 -10.91 -24.66 30.28
CA THR A 48 -10.59 -25.92 29.59
C THR A 48 -11.21 -25.94 28.19
N GLN A 49 -10.37 -25.86 27.15
CA GLN A 49 -10.75 -26.19 25.78
C GLN A 49 -9.74 -27.21 25.20
N ASP A 50 -10.29 -28.22 24.51
CA ASP A 50 -9.60 -29.34 23.89
C ASP A 50 -8.41 -28.89 23.00
N PRO A 51 -7.16 -29.31 23.29
CA PRO A 51 -5.98 -28.83 22.59
C PRO A 51 -5.84 -29.35 21.14
N ARG A 52 -6.71 -30.24 20.66
CA ARG A 52 -6.56 -30.90 19.34
C ARG A 52 -7.41 -30.34 18.20
N ARG A 53 -8.16 -29.26 18.41
CA ARG A 53 -8.91 -28.55 17.35
C ARG A 53 -8.55 -27.07 17.29
N ARG A 54 -7.26 -26.74 17.24
CA ARG A 54 -6.85 -25.45 16.66
C ARG A 54 -6.98 -25.59 15.14
N ARG A 55 -8.10 -25.11 14.59
CA ARG A 55 -8.10 -24.69 13.19
C ARG A 55 -7.11 -23.53 13.14
N HIS A 56 -5.86 -23.84 12.80
CA HIS A 56 -4.93 -22.84 12.33
C HIS A 56 -5.56 -22.29 11.06
N ALA A 57 -6.28 -21.17 11.20
CA ALA A 57 -6.66 -20.39 10.06
C ALA A 57 -5.35 -19.82 9.53
N ASP A 58 -4.84 -20.46 8.48
CA ASP A 58 -3.67 -20.03 7.73
C ASP A 58 -4.00 -18.67 7.09
N ARG A 59 -3.93 -17.60 7.90
CA ARG A 59 -3.96 -16.22 7.44
C ARG A 59 -2.62 -15.95 6.74
N ALA A 60 -2.53 -16.30 5.46
CA ALA A 60 -1.47 -15.82 4.61
C ALA A 60 -1.75 -14.33 4.35
N GLY A 61 -0.94 -13.46 4.94
CA GLY A 61 -1.24 -12.03 5.08
C GLY A 61 -1.95 -11.77 6.41
N GLY A 62 -1.24 -11.17 7.37
CA GLY A 62 -1.86 -10.66 8.58
C GLY A 62 -2.78 -9.47 8.27
N ASP A 63 -3.16 -8.73 9.30
CA ASP A 63 -3.81 -7.42 9.10
C ASP A 63 -2.82 -6.39 8.51
N HIS A 64 -3.32 -5.22 8.14
CA HIS A 64 -2.50 -4.18 7.50
C HIS A 64 -1.47 -3.52 8.43
N SER A 65 -1.29 -3.98 9.67
CA SER A 65 -0.14 -3.53 10.49
C SER A 65 1.19 -4.14 10.03
N ILE A 66 1.16 -5.23 9.27
CA ILE A 66 2.34 -6.01 8.85
C ILE A 66 3.38 -5.20 8.05
N PRO A 67 3.04 -4.25 7.15
CA PRO A 67 4.03 -3.45 6.45
C PRO A 67 4.85 -2.56 7.37
N ILE A 68 4.37 -2.19 8.57
CA ILE A 68 5.09 -1.31 9.50
C ILE A 68 6.48 -1.87 9.87
N PRO A 69 6.58 -3.07 10.48
CA PRO A 69 7.89 -3.66 10.80
C PRO A 69 8.71 -4.00 9.55
N ILE A 70 8.08 -4.34 8.42
CA ILE A 70 8.81 -4.64 7.18
C ILE A 70 9.49 -3.38 6.64
N LEU A 71 8.76 -2.25 6.55
CA LEU A 71 9.31 -0.98 6.11
C LEU A 71 10.40 -0.47 7.07
N ARG A 72 10.27 -0.69 8.38
CA ARG A 72 11.36 -0.38 9.35
C ARG A 72 12.65 -1.15 9.03
N ALA A 73 12.56 -2.38 8.52
CA ALA A 73 13.74 -3.18 8.15
C ALA A 73 14.51 -2.61 6.95
N TYR A 74 13.95 -1.65 6.21
CA TYR A 74 14.63 -0.92 5.13
C TYR A 74 15.35 0.35 5.60
N GLU A 75 15.49 0.59 6.90
CA GLU A 75 16.26 1.72 7.42
C GLU A 75 17.66 1.80 6.77
N GLY A 76 18.00 2.98 6.24
CA GLY A 76 19.25 3.21 5.52
C GLY A 76 19.28 2.75 4.05
N ARG A 77 18.20 2.16 3.51
CA ARG A 77 18.10 1.65 2.12
C ARG A 77 17.18 2.48 1.21
N GLY A 78 17.02 3.76 1.52
CA GLY A 78 16.14 4.70 0.81
C GLY A 78 16.82 5.52 -0.30
N PRO A 79 16.03 6.32 -1.05
CA PRO A 79 14.59 6.48 -0.91
C PRO A 79 13.79 5.33 -1.55
N ILE A 80 12.73 4.89 -0.87
CA ILE A 80 11.75 3.92 -1.36
C ILE A 80 10.46 4.66 -1.69
N THR A 81 9.96 4.51 -2.90
CA THR A 81 8.62 4.93 -3.29
C THR A 81 7.63 3.85 -2.87
N LEU A 82 6.68 4.20 -1.99
CA LEU A 82 5.67 3.28 -1.50
C LEU A 82 4.47 3.29 -2.45
N ILE A 83 4.13 2.11 -2.96
CA ILE A 83 2.93 1.87 -3.75
C ILE A 83 1.95 1.09 -2.88
N HIS A 84 0.81 1.70 -2.59
CA HIS A 84 -0.19 1.19 -1.67
C HIS A 84 -1.51 0.96 -2.41
N ILE A 85 -1.96 -0.29 -2.45
CA ILE A 85 -3.26 -0.66 -3.02
C ILE A 85 -4.22 -0.94 -1.88
N ASP A 86 -5.29 -0.15 -1.78
CA ASP A 86 -6.22 -0.20 -0.66
C ASP A 86 -7.52 0.54 -1.00
N ALA A 87 -8.64 0.11 -0.43
CA ALA A 87 -9.87 0.90 -0.42
C ALA A 87 -9.78 2.06 0.58
N HIS A 88 -8.98 1.91 1.62
CA HIS A 88 -8.87 2.77 2.78
C HIS A 88 -7.61 3.64 2.78
N LEU A 89 -7.62 4.63 3.66
CA LEU A 89 -6.57 5.62 3.74
C LEU A 89 -5.39 5.14 4.60
N ASP A 90 -5.66 4.52 5.75
CA ASP A 90 -4.60 4.00 6.64
C ASP A 90 -3.59 5.01 7.19
N TRP A 91 -4.12 6.22 7.44
CA TRP A 91 -3.37 7.36 8.00
C TRP A 91 -3.64 7.66 9.48
N ARG A 92 -4.32 6.77 10.21
CA ARG A 92 -4.67 7.03 11.62
C ARG A 92 -3.39 7.18 12.43
N ASP A 93 -3.23 8.29 13.16
CA ASP A 93 -2.06 8.44 14.03
C ASP A 93 -2.10 7.47 15.21
N GLU A 94 -3.27 7.30 15.82
CA GLU A 94 -3.51 6.42 16.96
C GLU A 94 -4.97 5.95 17.00
N ILE A 95 -5.20 4.69 17.36
CA ILE A 95 -6.50 4.14 17.73
C ILE A 95 -6.38 3.51 19.12
N ASN A 96 -7.15 3.99 20.09
CA ASN A 96 -7.21 3.43 21.45
C ASN A 96 -5.82 3.25 22.11
N GLY A 97 -4.90 4.22 21.93
CA GLY A 97 -3.54 4.13 22.46
C GLY A 97 -2.54 3.34 21.59
N VAL A 98 -2.98 2.76 20.47
CA VAL A 98 -2.12 1.97 19.57
C VAL A 98 -1.80 2.77 18.31
N ARG A 99 -0.49 2.97 18.06
CA ARG A 99 0.03 3.66 16.86
C ARG A 99 0.50 2.72 15.76
N ASP A 100 0.81 1.46 16.09
CA ASP A 100 1.26 0.43 15.15
C ASP A 100 0.14 -0.58 14.89
N GLY A 101 -1.04 -0.07 14.51
CA GLY A 101 -2.23 -0.88 14.19
C GLY A 101 -2.54 -0.87 12.70
N LEU A 102 -3.52 -1.69 12.31
CA LEU A 102 -3.90 -1.88 10.90
C LEU A 102 -4.34 -0.60 10.20
N SER A 103 -4.90 0.39 10.89
CA SER A 103 -5.31 1.65 10.25
C SER A 103 -4.21 2.73 10.23
N SER A 104 -2.99 2.39 10.64
CA SER A 104 -1.86 3.31 10.78
C SER A 104 -0.64 3.05 9.86
N PRO A 105 -0.56 2.01 9.00
CA PRO A 105 0.69 1.63 8.36
C PRO A 105 1.27 2.73 7.48
N ILE A 106 0.44 3.45 6.73
CA ILE A 106 0.91 4.49 5.81
C ILE A 106 1.32 5.75 6.59
N ARG A 107 0.60 6.07 7.67
CA ARG A 107 1.03 7.13 8.58
C ARG A 107 2.39 6.81 9.22
N ARG A 108 2.63 5.55 9.64
CA ARG A 108 3.95 5.16 10.15
C ARG A 108 5.02 5.21 9.06
N ALA A 109 4.71 4.78 7.84
CA ALA A 109 5.62 4.86 6.71
C ALA A 109 6.04 6.31 6.40
N SER A 110 5.10 7.26 6.43
CA SER A 110 5.39 8.68 6.19
C SER A 110 6.35 9.32 7.20
N GLU A 111 6.52 8.70 8.37
CA GLU A 111 7.40 9.16 9.44
C GLU A 111 8.83 8.61 9.28
N MET A 112 9.08 7.72 8.31
CA MET A 112 10.37 7.07 8.08
C MET A 112 11.22 7.82 7.04
N GLU A 113 12.48 8.13 7.37
CA GLU A 113 13.36 8.93 6.50
C GLU A 113 13.69 8.27 5.16
N HIS A 114 13.63 6.93 5.09
CA HIS A 114 13.90 6.16 3.87
C HIS A 114 12.65 5.94 2.99
N VAL A 115 11.47 6.39 3.42
CA VAL A 115 10.24 6.38 2.60
C VAL A 115 10.10 7.75 1.93
N GLY A 116 10.14 7.74 0.60
CA GLY A 116 9.99 8.92 -0.26
C GLY A 116 8.54 9.12 -0.66
N GLU A 117 8.22 9.12 -1.95
CA GLU A 117 6.85 9.33 -2.40
C GLU A 117 5.91 8.17 -2.02
N ILE A 118 4.66 8.50 -1.68
CA ILE A 118 3.60 7.52 -1.38
C ILE A 118 2.48 7.67 -2.40
N PHE A 119 2.17 6.59 -3.12
CA PHE A 119 1.04 6.49 -4.03
C PHE A 119 0.01 5.55 -3.44
N GLN A 120 -1.18 6.07 -3.13
CA GLN A 120 -2.32 5.29 -2.63
C GLN A 120 -3.36 5.16 -3.72
N ILE A 121 -3.63 3.93 -4.15
CA ILE A 121 -4.38 3.64 -5.35
C ILE A 121 -5.54 2.72 -5.00
N GLY A 122 -6.76 3.12 -5.38
CA GLY A 122 -7.96 2.31 -5.13
C GLY A 122 -8.90 2.88 -4.07
N LEU A 123 -8.57 4.07 -3.52
CA LEU A 123 -9.33 4.71 -2.45
C LEU A 123 -10.81 4.84 -2.82
N ARG A 124 -11.70 4.35 -1.96
CA ARG A 124 -13.16 4.39 -2.12
C ARG A 124 -13.87 3.98 -0.83
N ALA A 125 -15.20 4.00 -0.87
CA ALA A 125 -16.07 3.62 0.25
C ALA A 125 -15.81 4.44 1.53
N GLN A 126 -16.49 4.07 2.61
CA GLN A 126 -16.33 4.72 3.92
C GLN A 126 -15.32 3.93 4.75
N GLY A 127 -14.20 4.56 5.06
CA GLY A 127 -13.20 4.01 5.98
C GLY A 127 -13.26 4.64 7.36
N SER A 128 -12.33 4.24 8.24
CA SER A 128 -12.18 4.84 9.58
C SER A 128 -11.35 6.13 9.61
N GLY A 129 -10.84 6.58 8.46
CA GLY A 129 -10.04 7.81 8.35
C GLY A 129 -10.84 9.05 8.77
N ARG A 130 -10.20 9.94 9.52
CA ARG A 130 -10.77 11.23 9.92
C ARG A 130 -10.24 12.34 9.02
N GLN A 131 -10.89 13.50 9.06
CA GLN A 131 -10.43 14.69 8.34
C GLN A 131 -8.97 15.06 8.67
N THR A 132 -8.56 14.88 9.92
CA THR A 132 -7.17 15.12 10.36
C THR A 132 -6.16 14.15 9.73
N ASP A 133 -6.58 12.90 9.49
CA ASP A 133 -5.72 11.88 8.89
C ASP A 133 -5.57 12.14 7.39
N PHE A 134 -6.67 12.52 6.71
CA PHE A 134 -6.65 12.99 5.34
C PHE A 134 -5.76 14.23 5.17
N GLN A 135 -5.91 15.23 6.05
CA GLN A 135 -5.06 16.42 6.00
C GLN A 135 -3.59 16.07 6.20
N ALA A 136 -3.25 15.14 7.10
CA ALA A 136 -1.88 14.69 7.27
C ALA A 136 -1.30 14.03 6.01
N ALA A 137 -2.11 13.24 5.28
CA ALA A 137 -1.72 12.64 4.01
C ALA A 137 -1.45 13.71 2.94
N VAL A 138 -2.32 14.73 2.85
CA VAL A 138 -2.15 15.87 1.93
C VAL A 138 -0.93 16.71 2.30
N ASP A 139 -0.74 17.02 3.59
CA ASP A 139 0.40 17.82 4.07
C ASP A 139 1.74 17.12 3.84
N TYR A 140 1.76 15.79 3.88
CA TYR A 140 2.91 14.99 3.49
C TYR A 140 3.19 15.06 1.97
N GLY A 141 2.15 15.25 1.15
CA GLY A 141 2.22 15.17 -0.30
C GLY A 141 1.96 13.77 -0.85
N ALA A 142 1.14 12.95 -0.17
CA ALA A 142 0.75 11.64 -0.69
C ALA A 142 -0.14 11.78 -1.94
N HIS A 143 0.10 10.93 -2.93
CA HIS A 143 -0.72 10.87 -4.14
C HIS A 143 -1.93 9.97 -3.88
N LEU A 144 -3.07 10.60 -3.58
CA LEU A 144 -4.32 9.92 -3.26
C LEU A 144 -5.15 9.71 -4.52
N ILE A 145 -5.21 8.47 -5.01
CA ILE A 145 -5.82 8.08 -6.29
C ILE A 145 -7.01 7.17 -6.02
N THR A 146 -8.20 7.62 -6.37
CA THR A 146 -9.43 6.86 -6.18
C THR A 146 -9.53 5.71 -7.18
N ALA A 147 -10.28 4.66 -6.84
CA ALA A 147 -10.55 3.58 -7.78
C ALA A 147 -11.27 4.08 -9.05
N TYR A 148 -12.13 5.11 -8.93
CA TYR A 148 -12.82 5.72 -10.06
C TYR A 148 -11.84 6.37 -11.05
N GLU A 149 -10.83 7.10 -10.56
CA GLU A 149 -9.80 7.67 -11.42
C GLU A 149 -8.99 6.59 -12.14
N VAL A 150 -8.75 5.44 -11.51
CA VAL A 150 -8.08 4.29 -12.15
C VAL A 150 -8.97 3.66 -13.22
N HIS A 151 -10.28 3.59 -13.03
CA HIS A 151 -11.22 3.08 -14.03
C HIS A 151 -11.38 4.04 -15.21
N ASP A 152 -11.47 5.34 -14.94
CA ASP A 152 -11.71 6.37 -15.96
C ASP A 152 -10.45 6.65 -16.80
N ASN A 153 -9.28 6.73 -16.17
CA ASN A 153 -8.03 7.12 -16.84
C ASN A 153 -7.11 5.93 -17.13
N GLY A 154 -7.38 4.77 -16.51
CA GLY A 154 -6.59 3.56 -16.64
C GLY A 154 -5.31 3.57 -15.80
N MET A 155 -4.84 2.39 -15.40
CA MET A 155 -3.61 2.24 -14.60
C MET A 155 -2.33 2.84 -15.25
N GLN A 156 -2.35 3.11 -16.57
CA GLN A 156 -1.21 3.79 -17.22
C GLN A 156 -1.01 5.19 -16.67
N SER A 157 -2.09 5.95 -16.44
CA SER A 157 -1.96 7.34 -15.98
C SER A 157 -1.27 7.41 -14.62
N VAL A 158 -1.49 6.40 -13.77
CA VAL A 158 -0.80 6.27 -12.48
C VAL A 158 0.68 5.94 -12.67
N LEU A 159 1.00 4.96 -13.54
CA LEU A 159 2.38 4.61 -13.87
C LEU A 159 3.18 5.76 -14.48
N ASP A 160 2.53 6.66 -15.21
CA ASP A 160 3.17 7.83 -15.82
C ASP A 160 3.58 8.88 -14.76
N TRP A 161 2.94 8.88 -13.60
CA TRP A 161 3.28 9.76 -12.47
C TRP A 161 4.38 9.20 -11.57
N ILE A 162 4.46 7.86 -11.47
CA ILE A 162 5.48 7.21 -10.67
C ILE A 162 6.87 7.48 -11.30
N PRO A 163 7.87 7.96 -10.54
CA PRO A 163 9.21 8.25 -11.08
C PRO A 163 9.88 7.01 -11.68
N ASP A 164 10.65 7.17 -12.75
CA ASP A 164 11.52 6.12 -13.30
C ASP A 164 12.77 5.91 -12.45
N ASN A 165 13.42 4.76 -12.61
CA ASN A 165 14.63 4.31 -11.91
C ASN A 165 14.51 4.32 -10.37
N GLY A 166 13.29 4.13 -9.86
CA GLY A 166 13.00 4.13 -8.43
C GLY A 166 13.13 2.75 -7.79
N ASN A 167 13.26 2.74 -6.46
CA ASN A 167 13.05 1.57 -5.62
C ASN A 167 11.59 1.58 -5.14
N TYR A 168 10.80 0.59 -5.52
CA TYR A 168 9.38 0.53 -5.19
C TYR A 168 9.11 -0.55 -4.16
N TYR A 169 8.33 -0.23 -3.13
CA TYR A 169 7.74 -1.23 -2.25
C TYR A 169 6.23 -1.27 -2.51
N LEU A 170 5.70 -2.46 -2.80
CA LEU A 170 4.28 -2.65 -3.12
C LEU A 170 3.55 -3.32 -1.96
N THR A 171 2.73 -2.58 -1.23
CA THR A 171 1.84 -3.15 -0.20
C THR A 171 0.42 -3.21 -0.73
N ILE A 172 -0.20 -4.39 -0.65
CA ILE A 172 -1.53 -4.64 -1.19
C ILE A 172 -2.46 -5.04 -0.04
N ASP A 173 -3.35 -4.14 0.35
CA ASP A 173 -4.58 -4.55 1.03
C ASP A 173 -5.45 -5.33 0.03
N ALA A 174 -5.86 -6.54 0.42
CA ALA A 174 -6.76 -7.34 -0.38
C ALA A 174 -8.08 -6.60 -0.66
N ASP A 175 -8.59 -5.78 0.26
CA ASP A 175 -9.84 -5.05 0.06
C ASP A 175 -9.71 -3.87 -0.93
N GLY A 176 -8.48 -3.49 -1.30
CA GLY A 176 -8.19 -2.58 -2.41
C GLY A 176 -8.60 -3.16 -3.77
N LEU A 177 -8.63 -4.48 -3.90
CA LEU A 177 -9.09 -5.16 -5.12
C LEU A 177 -10.62 -5.30 -5.14
N ASP A 178 -11.19 -5.44 -6.33
CA ASP A 178 -12.63 -5.60 -6.45
C ASP A 178 -13.12 -6.93 -5.83
N PRO A 179 -14.22 -6.94 -5.06
CA PRO A 179 -14.75 -8.16 -4.44
C PRO A 179 -15.13 -9.27 -5.42
N SER A 180 -15.34 -8.97 -6.71
CA SER A 180 -15.55 -10.01 -7.74
C SER A 180 -14.33 -10.93 -7.93
N ILE A 181 -13.14 -10.48 -7.54
CA ILE A 181 -11.88 -11.24 -7.66
C ILE A 181 -11.16 -11.44 -6.32
N MET A 182 -11.52 -10.65 -5.30
CA MET A 182 -10.94 -10.68 -3.96
C MET A 182 -12.02 -10.55 -2.87
N PRO A 183 -13.00 -11.48 -2.77
CA PRO A 183 -14.12 -11.38 -1.84
C PRO A 183 -13.77 -11.72 -0.38
N GLY A 184 -12.73 -12.53 -0.15
CA GLY A 184 -12.30 -13.00 1.16
C GLY A 184 -11.54 -11.96 1.95
N VAL A 185 -12.22 -10.89 2.37
CA VAL A 185 -11.71 -9.78 3.19
C VAL A 185 -12.73 -9.42 4.28
N ALA A 186 -12.34 -8.61 5.26
CA ALA A 186 -13.24 -8.20 6.35
C ALA A 186 -14.29 -7.18 5.89
N GLY A 187 -13.90 -6.22 5.05
CA GLY A 187 -14.75 -5.13 4.58
C GLY A 187 -14.72 -4.96 3.06
N PRO A 188 -15.39 -5.83 2.27
CA PRO A 188 -15.33 -5.73 0.82
C PRO A 188 -15.96 -4.43 0.31
N ALA A 189 -15.19 -3.65 -0.47
CA ALA A 189 -15.65 -2.41 -1.09
C ALA A 189 -15.83 -2.59 -2.61
N LEU A 190 -17.03 -2.39 -3.15
CA LEU A 190 -17.30 -2.54 -4.59
C LEU A 190 -16.55 -1.51 -5.44
N GLY A 191 -16.24 -1.87 -6.70
CA GLY A 191 -15.62 -0.98 -7.67
C GLY A 191 -14.11 -0.85 -7.51
N GLY A 192 -13.45 -1.89 -6.98
CA GLY A 192 -12.02 -1.88 -6.68
C GLY A 192 -11.11 -2.07 -7.88
N VAL A 193 -9.80 -2.15 -7.61
CA VAL A 193 -8.81 -2.40 -8.65
C VAL A 193 -8.98 -3.82 -9.18
N THR A 194 -9.04 -3.96 -10.51
CA THR A 194 -9.19 -5.26 -11.18
C THR A 194 -7.85 -6.00 -11.29
N TYR A 195 -7.92 -7.31 -11.53
CA TYR A 195 -6.73 -8.15 -11.70
C TYR A 195 -5.85 -7.68 -12.88
N VAL A 196 -6.48 -7.23 -13.97
CA VAL A 196 -5.76 -6.75 -15.17
C VAL A 196 -5.05 -5.43 -14.89
N GLN A 197 -5.67 -4.52 -14.12
CA GLN A 197 -5.04 -3.28 -13.66
C GLN A 197 -3.87 -3.58 -12.72
N MET A 198 -4.03 -4.50 -11.76
CA MET A 198 -2.93 -4.93 -10.88
C MET A 198 -1.76 -5.54 -11.64
N ARG A 199 -2.04 -6.42 -12.61
CA ARG A 199 -1.01 -6.96 -13.51
C ARG A 199 -0.28 -5.84 -14.25
N LYS A 200 -1.02 -4.85 -14.76
CA LYS A 200 -0.41 -3.70 -15.46
C LYS A 200 0.50 -2.89 -14.54
N LEU A 201 0.06 -2.63 -13.30
CA LEU A 201 0.86 -1.95 -12.29
C LEU A 201 2.17 -2.71 -11.99
N ILE A 202 2.08 -4.00 -11.65
CA ILE A 202 3.24 -4.84 -11.30
C ILE A 202 4.29 -4.82 -12.43
N HIS A 203 3.87 -5.07 -13.66
CA HIS A 203 4.80 -5.07 -14.81
C HIS A 203 5.33 -3.67 -15.10
N GLY A 204 4.50 -2.64 -14.94
CA GLY A 204 4.91 -1.26 -15.11
C GLY A 204 5.98 -0.83 -14.12
N LEU A 205 5.81 -1.15 -12.83
CA LEU A 205 6.83 -0.88 -11.80
C LEU A 205 8.14 -1.59 -12.10
N VAL A 206 8.08 -2.87 -12.47
CA VAL A 206 9.28 -3.65 -12.81
C VAL A 206 10.01 -3.08 -14.02
N ASN A 207 9.28 -2.59 -15.03
CA ASN A 207 9.87 -1.97 -16.22
C ASN A 207 10.46 -0.58 -15.93
N LYS A 208 9.97 0.13 -14.91
CA LYS A 208 10.41 1.49 -14.58
C LYS A 208 11.60 1.51 -13.63
N GLY A 209 11.80 0.49 -12.79
CA GLY A 209 12.82 0.49 -11.75
C GLY A 209 12.92 -0.85 -11.05
N LYS A 210 13.14 -0.86 -9.73
CA LYS A 210 13.30 -2.08 -8.92
C LYS A 210 12.19 -2.21 -7.89
N VAL A 211 11.35 -3.24 -8.00
CA VAL A 211 10.42 -3.62 -6.91
C VAL A 211 11.20 -4.37 -5.84
N VAL A 212 11.42 -3.73 -4.68
CA VAL A 212 12.32 -4.20 -3.63
C VAL A 212 11.64 -5.15 -2.66
N GLY A 213 10.32 -5.07 -2.56
CA GLY A 213 9.50 -5.93 -1.73
C GLY A 213 8.02 -5.81 -2.11
N MET A 214 7.25 -6.83 -1.75
CA MET A 214 5.80 -6.82 -1.85
C MET A 214 5.17 -7.61 -0.72
N ASP A 215 4.06 -7.12 -0.18
CA ASP A 215 3.17 -7.85 0.71
C ASP A 215 1.72 -7.83 0.20
N ILE A 216 0.95 -8.82 0.65
CA ILE A 216 -0.51 -8.88 0.48
C ILE A 216 -1.10 -9.21 1.86
N VAL A 217 -2.02 -8.37 2.32
CA VAL A 217 -2.58 -8.41 3.68
C VAL A 217 -4.12 -8.44 3.64
N GLU A 218 -4.76 -8.54 4.81
CA GLU A 218 -6.22 -8.52 5.01
C GLU A 218 -7.02 -9.63 4.32
N ILE A 219 -6.35 -10.70 3.88
CA ILE A 219 -7.03 -11.90 3.41
C ILE A 219 -7.67 -12.61 4.59
N THR A 220 -8.98 -12.86 4.48
CA THR A 220 -9.78 -13.63 5.42
C THR A 220 -10.21 -14.96 4.78
N PRO A 221 -9.40 -16.04 4.92
CA PRO A 221 -9.68 -17.32 4.24
C PRO A 221 -11.04 -17.93 4.59
N THR A 222 -11.57 -17.62 5.77
CA THR A 222 -12.88 -18.13 6.23
C THR A 222 -14.07 -17.52 5.50
N THR A 223 -13.89 -16.36 4.86
CA THR A 223 -14.93 -15.69 4.05
C THR A 223 -14.63 -15.76 2.55
N ASP A 224 -13.53 -16.40 2.16
CA ASP A 224 -13.14 -16.54 0.76
C ASP A 224 -14.09 -17.47 0.01
N VAL A 225 -14.55 -17.02 -1.16
CA VAL A 225 -15.49 -17.75 -1.99
C VAL A 225 -14.71 -18.56 -3.01
N ASN A 226 -14.83 -19.89 -2.96
CA ASN A 226 -14.11 -20.81 -3.86
C ASN A 226 -12.57 -20.61 -3.86
N ASN A 227 -12.02 -20.10 -2.75
CA ASN A 227 -10.60 -19.74 -2.61
C ASN A 227 -10.12 -18.70 -3.64
N ILE A 228 -11.02 -17.90 -4.21
CA ILE A 228 -10.66 -16.98 -5.29
C ILE A 228 -9.72 -15.87 -4.80
N SER A 229 -9.86 -15.37 -3.56
CA SER A 229 -8.91 -14.42 -2.98
C SER A 229 -7.52 -15.04 -2.85
N CYS A 230 -7.43 -16.25 -2.30
CA CYS A 230 -6.16 -16.96 -2.15
C CYS A 230 -5.49 -17.22 -3.51
N ILE A 231 -6.27 -17.62 -4.52
CA ILE A 231 -5.80 -17.81 -5.90
C ILE A 231 -5.32 -16.48 -6.47
N THR A 232 -6.09 -15.40 -6.34
CA THR A 232 -5.74 -14.06 -6.82
C THR A 232 -4.41 -13.59 -6.20
N ALA A 233 -4.28 -13.68 -4.87
CA ALA A 233 -3.07 -13.32 -4.15
C ALA A 233 -1.85 -14.13 -4.62
N GLY A 234 -1.98 -15.46 -4.70
CA GLY A 234 -0.91 -16.32 -5.21
C GLY A 234 -0.53 -15.99 -6.65
N ARG A 235 -1.51 -15.66 -7.50
CA ARG A 235 -1.27 -15.24 -8.89
C ARG A 235 -0.55 -13.90 -8.98
N LEU A 236 -0.83 -12.93 -8.10
CA LEU A 236 -0.10 -11.65 -8.05
C LEU A 236 1.35 -11.85 -7.61
N ILE A 237 1.59 -12.68 -6.59
CA ILE A 237 2.94 -13.04 -6.13
C ILE A 237 3.76 -13.67 -7.25
N VAL A 238 3.22 -14.70 -7.90
CA VAL A 238 3.91 -15.35 -9.04
C VAL A 238 4.08 -14.38 -10.22
N ASN A 239 3.15 -13.44 -10.41
CA ASN A 239 3.26 -12.43 -11.45
C ASN A 239 4.46 -11.50 -11.23
N LEU A 240 4.65 -11.00 -10.01
CA LEU A 240 5.82 -10.19 -9.64
C LEU A 240 7.11 -10.99 -9.79
N ILE A 241 7.17 -12.20 -9.22
CA ILE A 241 8.37 -13.06 -9.32
C ILE A 241 8.73 -13.29 -10.80
N GLY A 242 7.75 -13.67 -11.62
CA GLY A 242 7.98 -13.89 -13.04
C GLY A 242 8.40 -12.62 -13.80
N ALA A 243 7.91 -11.45 -13.40
CA ALA A 243 8.35 -10.17 -13.97
C ALA A 243 9.78 -9.84 -13.55
N ALA A 244 10.12 -9.98 -12.27
CA ALA A 244 11.45 -9.75 -11.73
C ALA A 244 12.52 -10.68 -12.35
N VAL A 245 12.20 -11.96 -12.56
CA VAL A 245 13.10 -12.91 -13.25
C VAL A 245 13.38 -12.45 -14.68
N ARG A 246 12.35 -11.98 -15.42
CA ARG A 246 12.55 -11.48 -16.79
C ARG A 246 13.27 -10.14 -16.88
N ALA A 247 13.41 -9.44 -15.76
CA ALA A 247 14.13 -8.18 -15.63
C ALA A 247 15.52 -8.37 -15.01
N ASP A 248 16.00 -9.61 -14.90
CA ASP A 248 17.33 -9.99 -14.39
C ASP A 248 17.65 -9.45 -12.98
N TYR A 249 16.62 -9.27 -12.13
CA TYR A 249 16.80 -8.73 -10.77
C TYR A 249 17.72 -9.56 -9.89
N PHE A 250 17.79 -10.88 -10.12
CA PHE A 250 18.50 -11.82 -9.26
C PHE A 250 19.99 -11.93 -9.58
N ASP A 251 20.41 -11.40 -10.72
CA ASP A 251 21.82 -11.31 -11.10
C ASP A 251 22.44 -9.96 -10.70
N ALA A 252 21.62 -9.02 -10.23
CA ALA A 252 22.04 -7.69 -9.77
C ALA A 252 22.42 -7.68 -8.27
N PRO A 253 23.33 -6.79 -7.84
CA PRO A 253 23.68 -6.63 -6.42
C PRO A 253 22.45 -6.30 -5.55
N PRO A 254 22.43 -6.72 -4.27
CA PRO A 254 21.42 -6.28 -3.31
C PRO A 254 21.53 -4.76 -3.06
N LEU A 255 20.41 -4.16 -2.64
CA LEU A 255 20.30 -2.75 -2.24
C LEU A 255 21.10 -2.43 -0.98
#